data_AF-A0A6I3L707-F1
#
_entry.id   AF-A0A6I3L707-F1
#
_cell.length_a   1.000
_cell.length_b   1.000
_cell.length_c   1.000
_cell.angle_alpha   90.00
_cell.angle_beta   90.00
_cell.angle_gamma   90.00
#
_symmetry.space_group_name_H-M   'P 1'
#
loop_
_entity.id
_entity.type
_entity.pdbx_description
1 polymer ?
#
loop_
_entity_poly.entity_id
_entity_poly.type
_entity_poly.pdbx_seq_one_letter_code
_entity_poly.pdbx_strand_id
1 'polypeptide(L)'
;MPTVLQHVVLPTENDPDLLPLYLDADTWSTIDGEPVRVASNTQIGDVLGRRSVRVRAGGRTSFGTYFNAFPASYWQHWTGVRQIALTVHTSGPATVLVYRSNGSGISQRVDLASVADDAETTFDLPLTQFSDGGWIWFDVVAGSEDATVLSAEWTTDHSPARTGRASVGITTFNKPDFCVATLAALAESPEALEVIDRIFLIDQGTRRVDQHEGFAAPAAALGDTLEVIAQPNLGGSGGFSRAMVETLRRPESDFVQLLDDDVRIEPEAIRRSVLFGRYATTPTIVGAHMFDLLDRAKLNAWAEVVDEEPFMWRPLHDDVFPHDFRQANLRQSPLLHARMDADYNGWWMCLIPTAVIREVGLALPAFLKWDDAEFCLRAREAGFPTVSLPGAALWHVSWVGKDDAIDWQAYYHARGRLVAALLHSTAPRGGTVLRHSRRADLKHLMMMQYYPTELRHLALEDVLSGPGHLHRTLTTRMPEARALAASFPETVVHTDPDDVPRSRRGMRVFPLPRRGERAGPAGLARAVFTARMLARQFLRAPAAHHAEMPDVEFGKRDADWWRVSHVDSALVSAADGSGTQIYTRDRRSYRRLLRRSLRLHRELAAQWPRLAREYRAALDDLVSEPAWRAHFEHNA
;
A
#
# COMPACT_ATOMS: atom_id res chain seq x y z
N MET A 1 31.58 7.57 17.22
CA MET A 1 30.45 7.01 17.99
C MET A 1 29.67 6.13 17.03
N PRO A 2 29.21 4.95 17.48
CA PRO A 2 28.41 4.06 16.65
C PRO A 2 27.12 4.76 16.21
N THR A 3 26.66 4.47 14.99
CA THR A 3 25.39 5.00 14.46
C THR A 3 24.26 4.07 14.86
N VAL A 4 23.20 4.60 15.49
CA VAL A 4 21.99 3.81 15.76
C VAL A 4 21.24 3.56 14.46
N LEU A 5 21.11 2.31 14.04
CA LEU A 5 20.36 1.90 12.85
C LEU A 5 18.86 1.78 13.14
N GLN A 6 18.52 1.25 14.31
CA GLN A 6 17.16 0.95 14.70
C GLN A 6 17.04 1.04 16.21
N HIS A 7 16.08 1.81 16.70
CA HIS A 7 15.72 1.76 18.11
C HIS A 7 14.62 0.73 18.36
N VAL A 8 14.62 0.13 19.55
CA VAL A 8 13.47 -0.63 20.05
C VAL A 8 12.37 0.35 20.46
N VAL A 9 11.16 0.01 20.05
CA VAL A 9 9.99 0.88 20.03
C VAL A 9 8.80 0.14 20.63
N LEU A 10 7.92 0.87 21.32
CA LEU A 10 6.63 0.41 21.84
C LEU A 10 5.50 1.35 21.41
N PRO A 11 4.26 0.88 21.23
CA PRO A 11 3.19 1.65 20.60
C PRO A 11 3.09 3.12 21.08
N THR A 12 2.90 4.05 20.14
CA THR A 12 2.61 5.46 20.46
C THR A 12 1.23 5.63 21.10
N GLU A 13 0.33 4.70 20.85
CA GLU A 13 -1.03 4.68 21.37
C GLU A 13 -1.23 3.52 22.34
N ASN A 14 -2.09 3.73 23.35
CA ASN A 14 -2.47 2.72 24.33
C ASN A 14 -3.52 1.74 23.74
N ASP A 15 -3.17 1.09 22.63
CA ASP A 15 -4.03 0.17 21.86
C ASP A 15 -3.50 -1.27 21.97
N PRO A 16 -4.19 -2.17 22.69
CA PRO A 16 -3.78 -3.56 22.82
C PRO A 16 -3.68 -4.33 21.50
N ASP A 17 -4.45 -3.95 20.47
CA ASP A 17 -4.43 -4.64 19.18
C ASP A 17 -3.12 -4.44 18.41
N LEU A 18 -2.36 -3.40 18.76
CA LEU A 18 -1.04 -3.12 18.19
C LEU A 18 0.08 -3.96 18.81
N LEU A 19 -0.07 -4.42 20.05
CA LEU A 19 1.02 -5.03 20.82
C LEU A 19 1.78 -6.15 20.09
N PRO A 20 1.12 -7.07 19.35
CA PRO A 20 1.81 -8.14 18.63
C PRO A 20 2.84 -7.65 17.60
N LEU A 21 2.77 -6.39 17.18
CA LEU A 21 3.74 -5.78 16.27
C LEU A 21 5.02 -5.32 16.99
N TYR A 22 4.99 -5.18 18.32
CA TYR A 22 6.08 -4.61 19.12
C TYR A 22 6.64 -5.60 20.15
N LEU A 23 5.81 -6.37 20.85
CA LEU A 23 6.28 -7.35 21.82
C LEU A 23 5.37 -8.58 21.89
N ASP A 24 5.93 -9.70 22.34
CA ASP A 24 5.22 -10.97 22.44
C ASP A 24 5.65 -11.71 23.70
N ALA A 25 4.77 -11.74 24.69
CA ALA A 25 4.90 -12.57 25.90
C ALA A 25 4.00 -13.83 25.84
N ASP A 26 3.34 -14.06 24.71
CA ASP A 26 2.36 -15.12 24.56
C ASP A 26 3.02 -16.51 24.42
N THR A 27 2.30 -17.54 24.83
CA THR A 27 2.72 -18.93 24.67
C THR A 27 2.11 -19.49 23.40
N TRP A 28 2.96 -20.01 22.51
CA TRP A 28 2.57 -20.58 21.23
C TRP A 28 2.83 -22.09 21.17
N SER A 29 1.98 -22.80 20.42
CA SER A 29 2.14 -24.21 20.05
C SER A 29 1.79 -24.39 18.57
N THR A 30 1.97 -25.59 18.05
CA THR A 30 1.59 -25.95 16.68
C THR A 30 0.60 -27.10 16.71
N ILE A 31 -0.56 -26.93 16.08
CA ILE A 31 -1.59 -27.96 15.93
C ILE A 31 -1.90 -28.09 14.44
N ASP A 32 -1.77 -29.31 13.90
CA ASP A 32 -1.97 -29.59 12.47
C ASP A 32 -1.14 -28.72 11.52
N GLY A 33 0.04 -28.28 11.97
CA GLY A 33 0.94 -27.40 11.21
C GLY A 33 0.61 -25.91 11.30
N GLU A 34 -0.49 -25.55 11.96
CA GLU A 34 -0.89 -24.15 12.16
C GLU A 34 -0.44 -23.66 13.55
N PRO A 35 0.02 -22.40 13.67
CA PRO A 35 0.36 -21.82 14.95
C PRO A 35 -0.91 -21.56 15.77
N VAL A 36 -0.88 -21.98 17.04
CA VAL A 36 -1.98 -21.79 17.98
C VAL A 36 -1.46 -21.12 19.23
N ARG A 37 -2.04 -19.96 19.55
CA ARG A 37 -1.78 -19.27 20.81
C ARG A 37 -2.47 -20.01 21.95
N VAL A 38 -1.67 -20.52 22.88
CA VAL A 38 -2.10 -21.31 24.05
C VAL A 38 -2.40 -20.41 25.25
N ALA A 39 -1.66 -19.30 25.39
CA ALA A 39 -1.88 -18.31 26.45
C ALA A 39 -1.58 -16.90 25.95
N SER A 40 -2.38 -15.93 26.37
CA SER A 40 -2.20 -14.50 26.09
C SER A 40 -1.66 -13.82 27.33
N ASN A 41 -0.35 -13.55 27.36
CA ASN A 41 0.30 -12.89 28.51
C ASN A 41 0.74 -11.46 28.19
N THR A 42 0.73 -11.09 26.90
CA THR A 42 1.06 -9.73 26.44
C THR A 42 0.01 -8.74 26.96
N GLN A 43 0.44 -7.71 27.70
CA GLN A 43 -0.46 -6.72 28.28
C GLN A 43 0.04 -5.29 28.05
N ILE A 44 -0.90 -4.40 27.69
CA ILE A 44 -0.58 -3.00 27.43
C ILE A 44 -0.10 -2.27 28.69
N GLY A 45 -0.56 -2.69 29.87
CA GLY A 45 -0.13 -2.13 31.15
C GLY A 45 1.33 -2.40 31.50
N ASP A 46 2.02 -3.28 30.75
CA ASP A 46 3.46 -3.48 30.91
C ASP A 46 4.28 -2.46 30.09
N VAL A 47 3.66 -1.75 29.13
CA VAL A 47 4.32 -0.67 28.37
C VAL A 47 4.39 0.57 29.26
N LEU A 48 5.60 0.97 29.64
CA LEU A 48 5.86 2.09 30.56
C LEU A 48 6.15 3.40 29.80
N GLY A 49 6.51 3.30 28.51
CA GLY A 49 6.76 4.43 27.63
C GLY A 49 7.17 3.97 26.24
N ARG A 50 7.60 4.90 25.39
CA ARG A 50 7.97 4.64 23.98
C ARG A 50 9.12 3.62 23.83
N ARG A 51 9.99 3.53 24.84
CA ARG A 51 11.22 2.72 24.85
C ARG A 51 11.26 1.66 25.97
N SER A 52 10.35 1.77 26.95
CA SER A 52 10.44 1.03 28.20
C SER A 52 9.25 0.10 28.43
N VAL A 53 9.53 -1.14 28.83
CA VAL A 53 8.53 -2.17 29.10
C VAL A 53 8.94 -3.01 30.32
N ARG A 54 7.95 -3.35 31.14
CA ARG A 54 8.08 -4.26 32.26
C ARG A 54 8.01 -5.72 31.77
N VAL A 55 8.92 -6.54 32.27
CA VAL A 55 8.88 -8.00 32.15
C VAL A 55 8.58 -8.55 33.53
N ARG A 56 7.40 -9.16 33.68
CA ARG A 56 6.92 -9.67 34.98
C ARG A 56 7.78 -10.83 35.47
N ALA A 57 7.92 -10.94 36.79
CA ALA A 57 8.64 -12.01 37.47
C ALA A 57 8.28 -13.40 36.91
N GLY A 58 9.30 -14.21 36.60
CA GLY A 58 9.16 -15.53 35.97
C GLY A 58 8.66 -15.52 34.53
N GLY A 59 8.36 -14.35 33.95
CA GLY A 59 7.89 -14.18 32.59
C GLY A 59 9.02 -14.04 31.57
N ARG A 60 8.68 -14.30 30.31
CA ARG A 60 9.52 -14.05 29.14
C ARG A 60 8.78 -13.14 28.18
N THR A 61 9.42 -12.04 27.78
CA THR A 61 8.93 -11.16 26.72
C THR A 61 9.89 -11.19 25.55
N SER A 62 9.38 -11.50 24.36
CA SER A 62 10.14 -11.51 23.11
C SER A 62 9.98 -10.19 22.36
N PHE A 63 11.08 -9.70 21.82
CA PHE A 63 11.14 -8.60 20.85
C PHE A 63 11.33 -9.12 19.42
N GLY A 64 11.11 -10.43 19.20
CA GLY A 64 11.01 -11.05 17.87
C GLY A 64 9.72 -10.67 17.17
N THR A 65 9.49 -9.39 16.97
CA THR A 65 8.27 -8.79 16.44
C THR A 65 8.58 -7.89 15.26
N TYR A 66 7.55 -7.49 14.52
CA TYR A 66 7.69 -6.74 13.28
C TYR A 66 8.53 -5.46 13.45
N PHE A 67 8.28 -4.66 14.49
CA PHE A 67 8.99 -3.41 14.71
C PHE A 67 10.29 -3.55 15.49
N ASN A 68 10.55 -4.63 16.24
CA ASN A 68 11.72 -4.68 17.13
C ASN A 68 12.80 -5.70 16.73
N ALA A 69 12.45 -6.69 15.92
CA ALA A 69 13.45 -7.54 15.28
C ALA A 69 14.23 -6.73 14.23
N PHE A 70 15.50 -7.07 14.04
CA PHE A 70 16.38 -6.49 13.03
C PHE A 70 16.30 -7.31 11.73
N PRO A 71 15.94 -6.70 10.58
CA PRO A 71 15.76 -7.40 9.30
C PRO A 71 17.11 -7.71 8.63
N ALA A 72 17.88 -8.61 9.26
CA ALA A 72 19.28 -8.88 8.97
C ALA A 72 19.58 -9.20 7.49
N SER A 73 18.71 -9.97 6.83
CA SER A 73 18.87 -10.32 5.42
C SER A 73 18.81 -9.12 4.48
N TYR A 74 17.94 -8.15 4.75
CA TYR A 74 17.81 -6.94 3.94
C TYR A 74 19.06 -6.06 4.09
N TRP A 75 19.55 -5.88 5.31
CA TRP A 75 20.79 -5.13 5.57
C TRP A 75 22.00 -5.81 4.95
N GLN A 76 22.16 -7.13 5.11
CA GLN A 76 23.28 -7.86 4.52
C GLN A 76 23.29 -7.77 2.99
N HIS A 77 22.12 -7.89 2.36
CA HIS A 77 22.01 -7.91 0.90
C HIS A 77 22.21 -6.54 0.26
N TRP A 78 21.56 -5.49 0.78
CA TRP A 78 21.50 -4.19 0.12
C TRP A 78 22.56 -3.18 0.61
N THR A 79 23.17 -3.40 1.78
CA THR A 79 24.10 -2.44 2.41
C THR A 79 25.52 -2.98 2.57
N GLY A 80 26.45 -2.09 2.90
CA GLY A 80 27.84 -2.44 3.26
C GLY A 80 28.02 -2.98 4.69
N VAL A 81 26.98 -2.96 5.52
CA VAL A 81 27.07 -3.31 6.95
C VAL A 81 27.28 -4.82 7.13
N ARG A 82 28.37 -5.22 7.80
CA ARG A 82 28.69 -6.62 8.10
C ARG A 82 28.81 -6.94 9.59
N GLN A 83 28.72 -5.92 10.43
CA GLN A 83 28.72 -6.03 11.88
C GLN A 83 27.73 -5.01 12.44
N ILE A 84 26.91 -5.47 13.38
CA ILE A 84 26.05 -4.61 14.20
C ILE A 84 26.26 -4.97 15.66
N ALA A 85 25.85 -4.08 16.55
CA ALA A 85 25.76 -4.36 17.97
C ALA A 85 24.31 -4.18 18.44
N LEU A 86 23.84 -5.06 19.32
CA LEU A 86 22.63 -4.86 20.11
C LEU A 86 23.04 -4.39 21.50
N THR A 87 22.59 -3.21 21.91
CA THR A 87 22.75 -2.73 23.28
C THR A 87 21.39 -2.72 23.97
N VAL A 88 21.28 -3.34 25.14
CA VAL A 88 20.05 -3.40 25.95
C VAL A 88 20.33 -2.84 27.34
N HIS A 89 19.54 -1.86 27.74
CA HIS A 89 19.54 -1.32 29.10
C HIS A 89 18.40 -1.95 29.90
N THR A 90 18.74 -2.59 31.00
CA THR A 90 17.79 -3.27 31.88
C THR A 90 17.90 -2.79 33.32
N SER A 91 16.81 -2.89 34.06
CA SER A 91 16.76 -2.70 35.50
C SER A 91 16.10 -3.93 36.16
N GLY A 92 16.67 -4.39 37.28
CA GLY A 92 16.26 -5.60 37.98
C GLY A 92 16.81 -6.91 37.38
N PRO A 93 16.63 -8.04 38.09
CA PRO A 93 17.26 -9.31 37.74
C PRO A 93 16.63 -9.92 36.48
N ALA A 94 17.44 -10.06 35.43
CA ALA A 94 16.99 -10.56 34.14
C ALA A 94 18.03 -11.41 33.41
N THR A 95 17.59 -12.11 32.37
CA THR A 95 18.48 -12.71 31.38
C THR A 95 18.05 -12.24 30.00
N VAL A 96 18.98 -11.61 29.28
CA VAL A 96 18.81 -11.20 27.88
C VAL A 96 19.30 -12.34 27.00
N LEU A 97 18.46 -12.77 26.06
CA LEU A 97 18.73 -13.89 25.14
C LEU A 97 18.69 -13.36 23.71
N VAL A 98 19.75 -13.54 22.93
CA VAL A 98 19.78 -13.09 21.53
C VAL A 98 19.57 -14.28 20.60
N TYR A 99 18.69 -14.10 19.62
CA TYR A 99 18.33 -15.11 18.65
C TYR A 99 18.55 -14.60 17.23
N ARG A 100 18.75 -15.54 16.32
CA ARG A 100 18.67 -15.30 14.88
C ARG A 100 17.80 -16.35 14.22
N SER A 101 17.41 -16.08 12.98
CA SER A 101 16.77 -17.05 12.09
C SER A 101 17.44 -17.08 10.72
N ASN A 102 17.27 -18.17 9.97
CA ASN A 102 17.59 -18.23 8.54
C ASN A 102 16.35 -17.93 7.68
N GLY A 103 16.48 -17.97 6.34
CA GLY A 103 15.36 -17.72 5.42
C GLY A 103 14.19 -18.70 5.50
N SER A 104 14.35 -19.84 6.16
CA SER A 104 13.26 -20.81 6.42
C SER A 104 12.58 -20.61 7.77
N GLY A 105 12.95 -19.57 8.53
CA GLY A 105 12.39 -19.29 9.87
C GLY A 105 12.94 -20.16 11.00
N ILE A 106 13.98 -20.97 10.75
CA ILE A 106 14.60 -21.79 11.80
C ILE A 106 15.37 -20.89 12.75
N SER A 107 14.95 -20.88 14.01
CA SER A 107 15.50 -20.01 15.06
C SER A 107 16.64 -20.67 15.83
N GLN A 108 17.69 -19.91 16.14
CA GLN A 108 18.85 -20.34 16.92
C GLN A 108 19.23 -19.24 17.92
N ARG A 109 19.49 -19.62 19.18
CA ARG A 109 20.09 -18.69 20.15
C ARG A 109 21.55 -18.48 19.79
N VAL A 110 21.98 -17.24 19.69
CA VAL A 110 23.37 -16.87 19.35
C VAL A 110 24.16 -16.42 20.57
N ASP A 111 23.50 -15.79 21.55
CA ASP A 111 24.17 -15.31 22.75
C ASP A 111 23.20 -15.17 23.94
N LEU A 112 23.74 -14.97 25.15
CA LEU A 112 22.99 -14.61 26.35
C LEU A 112 23.83 -13.83 27.36
N ALA A 113 23.16 -13.02 28.17
CA ALA A 113 23.75 -12.40 29.35
C ALA A 113 22.75 -12.40 30.51
N SER A 114 23.24 -12.68 31.72
CA SER A 114 22.46 -12.54 32.95
C SER A 114 22.88 -11.28 33.69
N VAL A 115 21.90 -10.54 34.17
CA VAL A 115 22.06 -9.26 34.87
C VAL A 115 21.33 -9.35 36.21
N ALA A 116 21.95 -8.84 37.28
CA ALA A 116 21.39 -8.88 38.63
C ALA A 116 20.62 -7.59 38.98
N ASP A 117 21.13 -6.45 38.52
CA ASP A 117 20.62 -5.11 38.80
C ASP A 117 20.59 -4.28 37.50
N ASP A 118 20.64 -2.95 37.62
CA ASP A 118 20.78 -2.04 36.49
C ASP A 118 22.04 -2.35 35.67
N ALA A 119 21.85 -2.61 34.38
CA ALA A 119 22.93 -3.05 33.50
C ALA A 119 22.73 -2.55 32.06
N GLU A 120 23.84 -2.23 31.42
CA GLU A 120 23.97 -2.08 29.97
C GLU A 120 24.66 -3.34 29.43
N THR A 121 23.99 -4.05 28.53
CA THR A 121 24.51 -5.28 27.92
C THR A 121 24.63 -5.11 26.42
N THR A 122 25.82 -5.35 25.87
CA THR A 122 26.12 -5.22 24.44
C THR A 122 26.48 -6.57 23.83
N PHE A 123 25.90 -6.88 22.67
CA PHE A 123 26.16 -8.09 21.89
C PHE A 123 26.67 -7.73 20.50
N ASP A 124 27.88 -8.16 20.15
CA ASP A 124 28.46 -7.99 18.83
C ASP A 124 27.99 -9.09 17.87
N LEU A 125 27.36 -8.69 16.76
CA LEU A 125 26.61 -9.61 15.90
C LEU A 125 27.06 -9.49 14.44
N PRO A 126 27.62 -10.56 13.84
CA PRO A 126 28.00 -10.57 12.44
C PRO A 126 26.77 -10.68 11.52
N LEU A 127 26.71 -9.83 10.50
CA LEU A 127 25.70 -9.86 9.43
C LEU A 127 26.24 -10.53 8.17
N THR A 128 26.55 -11.82 8.27
CA THR A 128 27.19 -12.59 7.18
C THR A 128 26.45 -13.86 6.77
N GLN A 129 25.44 -14.30 7.53
CA GLN A 129 24.75 -15.59 7.34
C GLN A 129 23.25 -15.45 7.04
N PHE A 130 22.85 -14.42 6.28
CA PHE A 130 21.45 -14.05 5.98
C PHE A 130 21.17 -13.85 4.48
N SER A 131 21.82 -14.61 3.59
CA SER A 131 21.74 -14.37 2.14
C SER A 131 20.35 -14.59 1.51
N ASP A 132 19.60 -15.55 2.02
CA ASP A 132 18.27 -15.95 1.54
C ASP A 132 17.12 -15.49 2.48
N GLY A 133 17.46 -14.91 3.62
CA GLY A 133 16.51 -14.45 4.61
C GLY A 133 17.06 -14.50 6.03
N GLY A 134 16.22 -14.10 6.97
CA GLY A 134 16.48 -14.16 8.40
C GLY A 134 16.46 -12.81 9.09
N TRP A 135 16.28 -12.92 10.40
CA TRP A 135 16.12 -11.85 11.37
C TRP A 135 17.05 -12.08 12.56
N ILE A 136 17.36 -11.01 13.30
CA ILE A 136 17.96 -11.08 14.64
C ILE A 136 17.01 -10.39 15.61
N TRP A 137 16.81 -10.95 16.80
CA TRP A 137 16.04 -10.32 17.87
C TRP A 137 16.56 -10.74 19.23
N PHE A 138 15.99 -10.16 20.29
CA PHE A 138 16.28 -10.56 21.65
C PHE A 138 15.00 -10.81 22.43
N ASP A 139 15.14 -11.59 23.50
CA ASP A 139 14.12 -11.83 24.50
C ASP A 139 14.67 -11.48 25.87
N VAL A 140 13.80 -11.07 26.77
CA VAL A 140 14.14 -10.81 28.17
C VAL A 140 13.32 -11.74 29.05
N VAL A 141 14.02 -12.47 29.92
CA VAL A 141 13.43 -13.36 30.92
C VAL A 141 13.69 -12.74 32.30
N ALA A 142 12.62 -12.40 33.02
CA ALA A 142 12.75 -11.89 34.38
C ALA A 142 13.02 -13.04 35.37
N GLY A 143 13.79 -12.75 36.41
CA GLY A 143 14.09 -13.69 37.49
C GLY A 143 12.93 -13.88 38.47
N SER A 144 13.24 -13.90 39.76
CA SER A 144 12.22 -13.97 40.84
C SER A 144 11.46 -12.66 41.05
N GLU A 145 11.95 -11.57 40.49
CA GLU A 145 11.36 -10.22 40.58
C GLU A 145 11.08 -9.70 39.16
N ASP A 146 10.26 -8.65 39.07
CA ASP A 146 10.03 -7.96 37.81
C ASP A 146 11.35 -7.34 37.31
N ALA A 147 11.55 -7.40 35.99
CA ALA A 147 12.61 -6.67 35.32
C ALA A 147 11.99 -5.58 34.43
N THR A 148 12.77 -4.57 34.09
CA THR A 148 12.36 -3.53 33.13
C THR A 148 13.41 -3.42 32.03
N VAL A 149 12.97 -3.49 30.77
CA VAL A 149 13.78 -3.01 29.65
C VAL A 149 13.58 -1.51 29.59
N LEU A 150 14.65 -0.75 29.81
CA LEU A 150 14.63 0.72 29.82
C LEU A 150 14.72 1.27 28.39
N SER A 151 15.59 0.66 27.58
CA SER A 151 15.77 0.94 26.16
C SER A 151 16.59 -0.18 25.52
N ALA A 152 16.54 -0.26 24.19
CA ALA A 152 17.45 -1.10 23.42
C ALA A 152 17.64 -0.51 22.02
N GLU A 153 18.81 -0.75 21.44
CA GLU A 153 19.18 -0.20 20.15
C GLU A 153 20.11 -1.13 19.35
N TRP A 154 19.95 -1.09 18.04
CA TRP A 154 20.81 -1.75 17.07
C TRP A 154 21.72 -0.71 16.46
N THR A 155 23.03 -0.89 16.55
CA THR A 155 24.02 0.10 16.12
C THR A 155 25.06 -0.50 15.18
N THR A 156 25.81 0.35 14.47
CA THR A 156 26.97 -0.07 13.68
C THR A 156 28.07 0.97 13.72
N ASP A 157 29.32 0.52 13.65
CA ASP A 157 30.50 1.36 13.40
C ASP A 157 30.82 1.51 11.91
N HIS A 158 30.08 0.82 11.04
CA HIS A 158 30.24 1.01 9.60
C HIS A 158 29.84 2.43 9.22
N SER A 159 30.61 3.08 8.35
CA SER A 159 30.27 4.41 7.87
C SER A 159 29.20 4.33 6.76
N PRO A 160 28.21 5.24 6.73
CA PRO A 160 27.20 5.23 5.69
C PRO A 160 27.80 5.57 4.32
N ALA A 161 27.20 5.05 3.24
CA ALA A 161 27.61 5.35 1.86
C ALA A 161 27.24 6.78 1.43
N ARG A 162 26.27 7.41 2.12
CA ARG A 162 25.82 8.79 1.92
C ARG A 162 25.22 9.34 3.22
N THR A 163 25.21 10.66 3.39
CA THR A 163 24.86 11.30 4.68
C THR A 163 23.72 12.30 4.60
N GLY A 164 23.17 12.61 3.42
CA GLY A 164 22.12 13.61 3.28
C GLY A 164 20.84 13.26 4.02
N ARG A 165 20.05 14.29 4.29
CA ARG A 165 18.75 14.19 4.96
C ARG A 165 17.64 13.92 3.95
N ALA A 166 16.43 13.69 4.44
CA ALA A 166 15.25 13.53 3.60
C ALA A 166 14.32 14.73 3.70
N SER A 167 13.83 15.21 2.57
CA SER A 167 12.62 16.04 2.57
C SER A 167 11.39 15.14 2.59
N VAL A 168 10.47 15.33 3.53
CA VAL A 168 9.19 14.61 3.61
C VAL A 168 8.16 15.34 2.75
N GLY A 169 7.53 14.64 1.81
CA GLY A 169 6.48 15.19 0.95
C GLY A 169 5.12 14.60 1.28
N ILE A 170 4.25 15.37 1.91
CA ILE A 170 2.88 14.98 2.27
C ILE A 170 1.91 15.53 1.22
N THR A 171 1.24 14.67 0.47
CA THR A 171 0.26 15.09 -0.54
C THR A 171 -1.15 14.98 0.01
N THR A 172 -1.93 16.07 0.02
CA THR A 172 -3.30 16.02 0.58
C THR A 172 -4.38 16.64 -0.29
N PHE A 173 -5.60 16.09 -0.19
CA PHE A 173 -6.83 16.67 -0.73
C PHE A 173 -8.00 16.52 0.26
N ASN A 174 -8.36 17.61 0.94
CA ASN A 174 -9.51 17.69 1.86
C ASN A 174 -9.46 16.74 3.08
N LYS A 175 -8.26 16.38 3.56
CA LYS A 175 -8.06 15.55 4.77
C LYS A 175 -7.21 16.25 5.85
N PRO A 176 -7.60 17.45 6.32
CA PRO A 176 -6.79 18.23 7.26
C PRO A 176 -6.56 17.51 8.60
N ASP A 177 -7.53 16.73 9.07
CA ASP A 177 -7.46 16.00 10.35
C ASP A 177 -6.26 15.04 10.40
N PHE A 178 -6.07 14.23 9.35
CA PHE A 178 -4.94 13.30 9.27
C PHE A 178 -3.60 14.01 9.10
N CYS A 179 -3.56 15.08 8.30
CA CYS A 179 -2.36 15.88 8.12
C CYS A 179 -1.88 16.49 9.44
N VAL A 180 -2.80 17.09 10.21
CA VAL A 180 -2.48 17.64 11.53
C VAL A 180 -1.99 16.56 12.49
N ALA A 181 -2.62 15.39 12.52
CA ALA A 181 -2.17 14.27 13.35
C ALA A 181 -0.76 13.79 12.96
N THR A 182 -0.47 13.72 11.66
CA THR A 182 0.85 13.34 11.15
C THR A 182 1.92 14.37 11.52
N LEU A 183 1.64 15.67 11.37
CA LEU A 183 2.55 16.74 11.76
C LEU A 183 2.81 16.74 13.27
N ALA A 184 1.79 16.46 14.09
CA ALA A 184 1.95 16.32 15.53
C ALA A 184 2.85 15.13 15.89
N ALA A 185 2.64 13.96 15.27
CA ALA A 185 3.49 12.79 15.50
C ALA A 185 4.95 13.04 15.12
N LEU A 186 5.22 13.80 14.05
CA LEU A 186 6.57 14.22 13.67
C LEU A 186 7.17 15.22 14.67
N ALA A 187 6.39 16.22 15.11
CA ALA A 187 6.82 17.22 16.08
C ALA A 187 7.21 16.59 17.43
N GLU A 188 6.54 15.51 17.82
CA GLU A 188 6.79 14.74 19.04
C GLU A 188 7.93 13.71 18.90
N SER A 189 8.59 13.64 17.76
CA SER A 189 9.62 12.63 17.45
C SER A 189 10.97 13.26 17.07
N PRO A 190 11.78 13.72 18.04
CA PRO A 190 13.09 14.34 17.79
C PRO A 190 14.01 13.48 16.94
N GLU A 191 14.06 12.16 17.17
CA GLU A 191 14.94 11.25 16.43
C GLU A 191 14.56 11.10 14.95
N ALA A 192 13.27 11.29 14.61
CA ALA A 192 12.85 11.37 13.21
C ALA A 192 13.27 12.71 12.59
N LEU A 193 13.13 13.82 13.34
CA LEU A 193 13.53 15.15 12.87
C LEU A 193 15.04 15.27 12.62
N GLU A 194 15.89 14.49 13.30
CA GLU A 194 17.34 14.43 13.04
C GLU A 194 17.69 14.04 11.60
N VAL A 195 16.85 13.23 10.95
CA VAL A 195 17.07 12.77 9.57
C VAL A 195 16.25 13.55 8.53
N ILE A 196 15.37 14.44 8.98
CA ILE A 196 14.50 15.26 8.12
C ILE A 196 15.16 16.63 7.87
N ASP A 197 15.17 17.06 6.61
CA ASP A 197 15.60 18.39 6.19
C ASP A 197 14.42 19.36 6.14
N ARG A 198 13.36 18.97 5.43
CA ARG A 198 12.14 19.77 5.26
C ARG A 198 10.91 18.88 5.22
N ILE A 199 9.76 19.42 5.60
CA ILE A 199 8.44 18.81 5.41
C ILE A 199 7.67 19.71 4.45
N PHE A 200 7.41 19.22 3.24
CA PHE A 200 6.55 19.86 2.26
C PHE A 200 5.15 19.27 2.34
N LEU A 201 4.18 20.06 2.82
CA LEU A 201 2.77 19.69 2.80
C LEU A 201 2.12 20.30 1.55
N ILE A 202 1.86 19.47 0.55
CA ILE A 202 1.26 19.85 -0.72
C ILE A 202 -0.26 19.78 -0.59
N ASP A 203 -0.89 20.91 -0.26
CA ASP A 203 -2.33 21.02 -0.05
C ASP A 203 -3.04 21.36 -1.36
N GLN A 204 -3.71 20.35 -1.92
CA GLN A 204 -4.48 20.43 -3.16
C GLN A 204 -5.98 20.65 -2.92
N GLY A 205 -6.40 20.79 -1.67
CA GLY A 205 -7.79 20.79 -1.22
C GLY A 205 -8.42 22.18 -1.11
N THR A 206 -9.74 22.17 -0.96
CA THR A 206 -10.54 23.33 -0.58
C THR A 206 -10.74 23.42 0.94
N ARG A 207 -10.71 22.29 1.65
CA ARG A 207 -10.59 22.22 3.11
C ARG A 207 -9.11 22.27 3.46
N ARG A 208 -8.62 23.49 3.69
CA ARG A 208 -7.20 23.77 3.89
C ARG A 208 -6.67 23.23 5.22
N VAL A 209 -5.45 22.69 5.21
CA VAL A 209 -4.77 22.20 6.42
C VAL A 209 -4.34 23.36 7.32
N ASP A 210 -3.83 24.43 6.73
CA ASP A 210 -3.39 25.65 7.44
C ASP A 210 -4.53 26.41 8.15
N GLN A 211 -5.80 26.09 7.83
CA GLN A 211 -7.00 26.63 8.46
C GLN A 211 -7.62 25.69 9.51
N HIS A 212 -7.03 24.51 9.74
CA HIS A 212 -7.53 23.57 10.72
C HIS A 212 -7.22 24.01 12.15
N GLU A 213 -8.16 23.83 13.10
CA GLU A 213 -7.99 24.29 14.49
C GLU A 213 -6.77 23.68 15.19
N GLY A 214 -6.44 22.43 14.88
CA GLY A 214 -5.28 21.72 15.44
C GLY A 214 -3.94 22.01 14.76
N PHE A 215 -3.89 22.84 13.70
CA PHE A 215 -2.67 23.05 12.92
C PHE A 215 -1.61 23.91 13.63
N ALA A 216 -2.03 24.91 14.40
CA ALA A 216 -1.13 25.93 14.95
C ALA A 216 -0.03 25.34 15.86
N ALA A 217 -0.36 24.36 16.70
CA ALA A 217 0.57 23.74 17.64
C ALA A 217 1.70 22.94 16.94
N PRO A 218 1.41 21.95 16.06
CA PRO A 218 2.47 21.23 15.36
C PRO A 218 3.24 22.12 14.38
N ALA A 219 2.59 23.10 13.76
CA ALA A 219 3.29 24.07 12.89
C ALA A 219 4.32 24.90 13.67
N ALA A 220 3.96 25.38 14.86
CA ALA A 220 4.88 26.11 15.73
C ALA A 220 6.05 25.23 16.23
N ALA A 221 5.78 23.97 16.56
CA ALA A 221 6.80 23.03 17.00
C ALA A 221 7.79 22.65 15.89
N LEU A 222 7.31 22.48 14.65
CA LEU A 222 8.15 22.17 13.48
C LEU A 222 8.88 23.42 12.94
N GLY A 223 8.31 24.61 13.14
CA GLY A 223 8.89 25.89 12.76
C GLY A 223 9.31 25.93 11.29
N ASP A 224 10.53 26.38 11.03
CA ASP A 224 11.12 26.43 9.69
C ASP A 224 11.36 25.05 9.07
N THR A 225 11.02 23.94 9.72
CA THR A 225 11.08 22.63 9.07
C THR A 225 9.86 22.40 8.17
N LEU A 226 8.72 23.02 8.48
CA LEU A 226 7.46 22.84 7.75
C LEU A 226 7.28 23.91 6.66
N GLU A 227 6.81 23.49 5.50
CA GLU A 227 6.35 24.37 4.42
C GLU A 227 5.02 23.86 3.85
N VAL A 228 3.98 24.70 3.89
CA VAL A 228 2.68 24.41 3.30
C VAL A 228 2.63 25.03 1.91
N ILE A 229 2.39 24.20 0.89
CA ILE A 229 2.32 24.62 -0.50
C ILE A 229 0.90 24.39 -1.00
N ALA A 230 0.19 25.48 -1.29
CA ALA A 230 -1.10 25.41 -1.97
C ALA A 230 -0.90 25.16 -3.48
N GLN A 231 -1.68 24.26 -4.04
CA GLN A 231 -1.81 24.12 -5.50
C GLN A 231 -3.20 23.58 -5.86
N PRO A 232 -3.61 23.59 -7.15
CA PRO A 232 -4.83 22.92 -7.56
C PRO A 232 -4.74 21.40 -7.45
N ASN A 233 -5.88 20.73 -7.59
CA ASN A 233 -5.94 19.28 -7.64
C ASN A 233 -5.33 18.70 -8.93
N LEU A 234 -4.09 18.25 -8.82
CA LEU A 234 -3.35 17.51 -9.85
C LEU A 234 -3.28 16.01 -9.53
N GLY A 235 -4.08 15.54 -8.56
CA GLY A 235 -4.09 14.17 -8.06
C GLY A 235 -2.84 13.81 -7.24
N GLY A 236 -2.71 12.53 -6.88
CA GLY A 236 -1.54 11.99 -6.20
C GLY A 236 -0.26 12.25 -6.99
N SER A 237 -0.24 11.93 -8.29
CA SER A 237 0.96 12.09 -9.13
C SER A 237 1.48 13.53 -9.14
N GLY A 238 0.59 14.52 -9.15
CA GLY A 238 0.96 15.93 -9.14
C GLY A 238 1.43 16.43 -7.77
N GLY A 239 0.83 15.95 -6.68
CA GLY A 239 1.31 16.27 -5.34
C GLY A 239 2.68 15.67 -5.05
N PHE A 240 2.89 14.40 -5.38
CA PHE A 240 4.19 13.73 -5.23
C PHE A 240 5.25 14.36 -6.14
N SER A 241 4.92 14.67 -7.39
CA SER A 241 5.84 15.38 -8.29
C SER A 241 6.21 16.77 -7.77
N ARG A 242 5.27 17.48 -7.12
CA ARG A 242 5.58 18.75 -6.49
C ARG A 242 6.60 18.56 -5.36
N ALA A 243 6.38 17.60 -4.47
CA ALA A 243 7.33 17.29 -3.40
C ALA A 243 8.72 16.89 -3.92
N MET A 244 8.78 16.09 -4.99
CA MET A 244 10.04 15.75 -5.67
C MET A 244 10.77 16.99 -6.19
N VAL A 245 10.06 17.90 -6.88
CA VAL A 245 10.63 19.13 -7.44
C VAL A 245 11.14 20.07 -6.34
N GLU A 246 10.38 20.25 -5.26
CA GLU A 246 10.84 21.09 -4.15
C GLU A 246 12.03 20.46 -3.42
N THR A 247 12.08 19.13 -3.32
CA THR A 247 13.24 18.42 -2.76
C THR A 247 14.48 18.58 -3.63
N LEU A 248 14.35 18.50 -4.97
CA LEU A 248 15.49 18.66 -5.88
C LEU A 248 16.18 20.03 -5.76
N ARG A 249 15.48 21.05 -5.26
CA ARG A 249 16.01 22.40 -4.99
C ARG A 249 16.81 22.49 -3.70
N ARG A 250 16.79 21.46 -2.84
CA ARG A 250 17.47 21.43 -1.54
C ARG A 250 18.76 20.63 -1.62
N PRO A 251 19.94 21.28 -1.62
CA PRO A 251 21.22 20.57 -1.66
C PRO A 251 21.49 19.71 -0.42
N GLU A 252 20.79 19.96 0.70
CA GLU A 252 20.90 19.19 1.94
C GLU A 252 20.11 17.86 1.92
N SER A 253 19.22 17.70 0.92
CA SER A 253 18.37 16.52 0.76
C SER A 253 18.93 15.53 -0.25
N ASP A 254 19.38 14.37 0.23
CA ASP A 254 19.76 13.24 -0.61
C ASP A 254 18.52 12.41 -1.01
N PHE A 255 17.40 12.60 -0.32
CA PHE A 255 16.19 11.81 -0.50
C PHE A 255 14.92 12.66 -0.43
N VAL A 256 13.86 12.19 -1.08
CA VAL A 256 12.48 12.56 -0.78
C VAL A 256 11.78 11.36 -0.11
N GLN A 257 11.12 11.57 1.01
CA GLN A 257 10.22 10.61 1.65
C GLN A 257 8.79 11.00 1.29
N LEU A 258 8.22 10.35 0.28
CA LEU A 258 6.81 10.55 -0.07
C LEU A 258 5.93 9.94 1.03
N LEU A 259 4.83 10.62 1.36
CA LEU A 259 3.85 10.21 2.34
C LEU A 259 2.43 10.60 1.86
N ASP A 260 1.47 9.67 1.99
CA ASP A 260 0.05 9.95 1.70
C ASP A 260 -0.63 10.66 2.90
N ASP A 261 -1.83 11.20 2.69
CA ASP A 261 -2.52 12.01 3.70
C ASP A 261 -3.42 11.23 4.65
N ASP A 262 -3.91 10.02 4.34
CA ASP A 262 -4.79 9.22 5.22
C ASP A 262 -4.08 8.08 5.94
N VAL A 263 -2.92 8.43 6.51
CA VAL A 263 -2.07 7.52 7.25
C VAL A 263 -1.98 7.85 8.74
N ARG A 264 -1.59 6.85 9.53
CA ARG A 264 -0.92 7.03 10.81
C ARG A 264 0.48 6.49 10.71
N ILE A 265 1.47 7.33 11.01
CA ILE A 265 2.87 6.97 10.89
C ILE A 265 3.40 6.31 12.17
N GLU A 266 4.35 5.40 12.01
CA GLU A 266 5.35 5.09 13.03
C GLU A 266 6.58 5.97 12.73
N PRO A 267 6.84 7.06 13.47
CA PRO A 267 7.94 7.98 13.17
C PRO A 267 9.31 7.32 13.07
N GLU A 268 9.56 6.26 13.85
CA GLU A 268 10.78 5.47 13.75
C GLU A 268 10.93 4.81 12.37
N ALA A 269 9.83 4.52 11.66
CA ALA A 269 9.87 3.94 10.32
C ALA A 269 10.46 4.92 9.28
N ILE A 270 10.22 6.23 9.41
CA ILE A 270 10.85 7.26 8.57
C ILE A 270 12.35 7.29 8.84
N ARG A 271 12.74 7.21 10.10
CA ARG A 271 14.16 7.15 10.48
C ARG A 271 14.85 5.93 9.89
N ARG A 272 14.22 4.75 9.99
CA ARG A 272 14.72 3.47 9.45
C ARG A 272 14.85 3.51 7.93
N SER A 273 13.87 4.06 7.20
CA SER A 273 13.96 4.16 5.74
C SER A 273 15.15 5.03 5.32
N VAL A 274 15.32 6.21 5.95
CA VAL A 274 16.42 7.14 5.63
C VAL A 274 17.77 6.51 5.95
N LEU A 275 17.92 5.87 7.11
CA LEU A 275 19.17 5.19 7.44
C LEU A 275 19.47 4.04 6.49
N PHE A 276 18.49 3.19 6.18
CA PHE A 276 18.69 2.14 5.20
C PHE A 276 19.13 2.73 3.85
N GLY A 277 18.49 3.80 3.38
CA GLY A 277 18.87 4.54 2.19
C GLY A 277 20.29 5.12 2.24
N ARG A 278 20.77 5.55 3.42
CA ARG A 278 22.15 6.04 3.63
C ARG A 278 23.20 4.93 3.55
N TYR A 279 22.86 3.72 3.96
CA TYR A 279 23.76 2.56 3.98
C TYR A 279 23.67 1.68 2.74
N ALA A 280 22.63 1.82 1.92
CA ALA A 280 22.47 1.09 0.67
C ALA A 280 23.66 1.33 -0.27
N THR A 281 24.24 0.24 -0.78
CA THR A 281 25.46 0.27 -1.61
C THR A 281 25.26 1.00 -2.94
N THR A 282 24.06 0.89 -3.51
CA THR A 282 23.57 1.70 -4.63
C THR A 282 22.45 2.63 -4.15
N PRO A 283 22.10 3.69 -4.91
CA PRO A 283 20.84 4.40 -4.68
C PRO A 283 19.68 3.41 -4.82
N THR A 284 18.85 3.29 -3.79
CA THR A 284 17.78 2.30 -3.69
C THR A 284 16.51 3.00 -3.25
N ILE A 285 15.38 2.69 -3.88
CA ILE A 285 14.06 3.13 -3.43
C ILE A 285 13.67 2.28 -2.22
N VAL A 286 13.37 2.91 -1.09
CA VAL A 286 13.06 2.24 0.18
C VAL A 286 11.60 2.48 0.53
N GLY A 287 10.79 1.47 0.27
CA GLY A 287 9.37 1.46 0.55
C GLY A 287 9.04 0.94 1.94
N ALA A 288 8.02 1.51 2.56
CA ALA A 288 7.45 1.00 3.80
C ALA A 288 6.35 -0.03 3.52
N HIS A 289 6.16 -0.95 4.45
CA HIS A 289 4.98 -1.79 4.48
C HIS A 289 3.73 -1.00 4.91
N MET A 290 2.56 -1.53 4.53
CA MET A 290 1.27 -0.92 4.85
C MET A 290 0.42 -1.87 5.69
N PHE A 291 0.13 -1.47 6.93
CA PHE A 291 -0.90 -2.07 7.76
C PHE A 291 -2.26 -1.43 7.49
N ASP A 292 -3.33 -2.19 7.69
CA ASP A 292 -4.70 -1.68 7.60
C ASP A 292 -4.99 -0.75 8.79
N LEU A 293 -5.42 0.48 8.54
CA LEU A 293 -5.78 1.44 9.60
C LEU A 293 -6.99 1.00 10.43
N LEU A 294 -7.91 0.22 9.85
CA LEU A 294 -9.11 -0.27 10.52
C LEU A 294 -8.90 -1.66 11.16
N ASP A 295 -7.85 -2.38 10.75
CA ASP A 295 -7.47 -3.68 11.29
C ASP A 295 -5.95 -3.73 11.56
N ARG A 296 -5.53 -3.04 12.62
CA ARG A 296 -4.17 -2.48 12.76
C ARG A 296 -3.02 -3.49 12.86
N ALA A 297 -3.30 -4.75 13.19
CA ALA A 297 -2.28 -5.82 13.19
C ALA A 297 -2.17 -6.55 11.86
N LYS A 298 -2.92 -6.12 10.84
CA LYS A 298 -3.04 -6.81 9.56
C LYS A 298 -2.23 -6.12 8.47
N LEU A 299 -1.17 -6.79 8.03
CA LEU A 299 -0.30 -6.35 6.96
C LEU A 299 -0.91 -6.66 5.60
N ASN A 300 -0.94 -5.68 4.71
CA ASN A 300 -1.52 -5.86 3.38
C ASN A 300 -0.70 -6.77 2.47
N ALA A 301 0.60 -6.53 2.37
CA ALA A 301 1.54 -7.30 1.56
C ALA A 301 2.96 -7.12 2.11
N TRP A 302 3.81 -8.13 1.89
CA TRP A 302 5.24 -8.06 2.27
C TRP A 302 6.14 -7.56 1.13
N ALA A 303 5.81 -7.96 -0.10
CA ALA A 303 6.43 -7.45 -1.31
C ALA A 303 5.37 -7.42 -2.41
N GLU A 304 5.32 -6.33 -3.16
CA GLU A 304 4.42 -6.18 -4.30
C GLU A 304 5.20 -6.28 -5.62
N VAL A 305 4.64 -7.02 -6.56
CA VAL A 305 5.24 -7.32 -7.87
C VAL A 305 4.26 -7.03 -8.99
N VAL A 306 4.77 -6.81 -10.20
CA VAL A 306 3.96 -6.68 -11.40
C VAL A 306 4.08 -7.98 -12.20
N ASP A 307 3.00 -8.76 -12.22
CA ASP A 307 2.95 -9.96 -13.04
C ASP A 307 3.03 -9.59 -14.53
N GLU A 308 4.10 -10.01 -15.21
CA GLU A 308 4.36 -9.63 -16.60
C GLU A 308 3.27 -10.09 -17.58
N GLU A 309 2.76 -11.32 -17.43
CA GLU A 309 1.81 -11.87 -18.40
C GLU A 309 0.46 -11.11 -18.43
N PRO A 310 -0.25 -10.89 -17.31
CA PRO A 310 -1.41 -10.01 -17.29
C PRO A 310 -1.04 -8.52 -17.25
N PHE A 311 0.19 -8.17 -16.89
CA PHE A 311 0.64 -6.83 -16.51
C PHE A 311 -0.24 -6.26 -15.39
N MET A 312 -0.21 -6.87 -14.21
CA MET A 312 -1.04 -6.53 -13.06
C MET A 312 -0.20 -6.56 -11.78
N TRP A 313 -0.32 -5.55 -10.94
CA TRP A 313 0.24 -5.62 -9.60
C TRP A 313 -0.43 -6.71 -8.75
N ARG A 314 0.33 -7.32 -7.86
CA ARG A 314 -0.17 -8.20 -6.80
C ARG A 314 0.86 -8.34 -5.68
N PRO A 315 0.45 -8.83 -4.50
CA PRO A 315 1.38 -9.39 -3.54
C PRO A 315 2.15 -10.57 -4.16
N LEU A 316 3.44 -10.71 -3.85
CA LEU A 316 4.27 -11.82 -4.30
C LEU A 316 3.70 -13.19 -3.87
N HIS A 317 3.09 -13.25 -2.69
CA HIS A 317 2.38 -14.41 -2.13
C HIS A 317 0.92 -14.06 -1.81
N ASP A 318 0.09 -13.96 -2.85
CA ASP A 318 -1.33 -13.57 -2.75
C ASP A 318 -2.21 -14.60 -2.01
N ASP A 319 -1.70 -15.80 -1.79
CA ASP A 319 -2.32 -16.87 -1.02
C ASP A 319 -2.13 -16.71 0.50
N VAL A 320 -1.11 -15.97 0.91
CA VAL A 320 -0.77 -15.71 2.32
C VAL A 320 -1.22 -14.33 2.77
N PHE A 321 -1.12 -13.32 1.90
CA PHE A 321 -1.46 -11.95 2.24
C PHE A 321 -2.94 -11.62 1.97
N PRO A 322 -3.59 -10.77 2.79
CA PRO A 322 -3.04 -10.04 3.95
C PRO A 322 -2.76 -10.94 5.18
N HIS A 323 -1.74 -10.58 5.97
CA HIS A 323 -1.25 -11.35 7.14
C HIS A 323 -1.63 -10.68 8.46
N ASP A 324 -2.24 -11.43 9.40
CA ASP A 324 -2.65 -10.91 10.72
C ASP A 324 -1.67 -11.37 11.82
N PHE A 325 -0.92 -10.43 12.38
CA PHE A 325 0.09 -10.70 13.41
C PHE A 325 -0.50 -11.14 14.76
N ARG A 326 -1.81 -10.96 14.99
CA ARG A 326 -2.51 -11.51 16.17
C ARG A 326 -2.74 -13.02 16.05
N GLN A 327 -2.85 -13.52 14.82
CA GLN A 327 -3.08 -14.94 14.54
C GLN A 327 -1.77 -15.71 14.43
N ALA A 328 -0.76 -15.11 13.81
CA ALA A 328 0.59 -15.65 13.76
C ALA A 328 1.59 -14.50 13.80
N ASN A 329 2.33 -14.38 14.90
CA ASN A 329 3.37 -13.37 15.02
C ASN A 329 4.57 -13.70 14.10
N LEU A 330 5.59 -12.83 14.09
CA LEU A 330 6.78 -13.00 13.24
C LEU A 330 7.42 -14.38 13.46
N ARG A 331 7.66 -14.78 14.73
CA ARG A 331 8.31 -16.05 15.09
C ARG A 331 7.52 -17.29 14.68
N GLN A 332 6.21 -17.15 14.47
CA GLN A 332 5.32 -18.23 14.03
C GLN A 332 5.05 -18.20 12.52
N SER A 333 5.71 -17.32 11.77
CA SER A 333 5.43 -17.11 10.35
C SER A 333 6.67 -17.35 9.48
N PRO A 334 7.06 -18.61 9.21
CA PRO A 334 8.30 -18.95 8.51
C PRO A 334 8.52 -18.20 7.19
N LEU A 335 7.45 -17.97 6.42
CA LEU A 335 7.52 -17.24 5.15
C LEU A 335 8.07 -15.81 5.32
N LEU A 336 7.76 -15.14 6.43
CA LEU A 336 8.20 -13.76 6.71
C LEU A 336 9.69 -13.67 7.09
N HIS A 337 10.37 -14.81 7.20
CA HIS A 337 11.81 -14.86 7.35
C HIS A 337 12.55 -14.91 6.01
N ALA A 338 11.89 -15.22 4.90
CA ALA A 338 12.51 -15.15 3.59
C ALA A 338 12.74 -13.69 3.17
N ARG A 339 13.85 -13.41 2.47
CA ARG A 339 14.03 -12.13 1.79
C ARG A 339 13.16 -12.12 0.53
N MET A 340 12.21 -11.18 0.44
CA MET A 340 11.36 -11.01 -0.73
C MET A 340 11.69 -9.71 -1.43
N ASP A 341 11.88 -9.79 -2.75
CA ASP A 341 12.14 -8.64 -3.59
C ASP A 341 10.82 -8.12 -4.18
N ALA A 342 10.67 -6.80 -4.18
CA ALA A 342 9.51 -6.09 -4.72
C ALA A 342 9.85 -5.45 -6.08
N ASP A 343 8.90 -5.39 -6.99
CA ASP A 343 9.06 -4.61 -8.22
C ASP A 343 8.76 -3.13 -7.97
N TYR A 344 7.89 -2.83 -7.01
CA TYR A 344 7.51 -1.47 -6.63
C TYR A 344 7.08 -1.40 -5.16
N ASN A 345 6.96 -0.18 -4.66
CA ASN A 345 6.29 0.08 -3.38
C ASN A 345 5.36 1.28 -3.53
N GLY A 346 4.17 1.19 -2.96
CA GLY A 346 3.22 2.30 -3.00
C GLY A 346 3.75 3.54 -2.28
N TRP A 347 3.26 4.69 -2.71
CA TRP A 347 3.67 6.00 -2.19
C TRP A 347 2.93 6.44 -0.93
N TRP A 348 2.28 5.50 -0.21
CA TRP A 348 1.84 5.73 1.16
C TRP A 348 3.00 6.14 2.06
N MET A 349 4.16 5.50 1.91
CA MET A 349 5.45 5.90 2.47
C MET A 349 6.60 5.29 1.68
N CYS A 350 7.26 6.09 0.87
CA CYS A 350 8.33 5.63 -0.02
C CYS A 350 9.48 6.64 -0.09
N LEU A 351 10.69 6.21 0.30
CA LEU A 351 11.91 7.00 0.22
C LEU A 351 12.56 6.82 -1.15
N ILE A 352 12.77 7.91 -1.86
CA ILE A 352 13.37 7.93 -3.20
C ILE A 352 14.63 8.79 -3.14
N PRO A 353 15.83 8.27 -3.49
CA PRO A 353 17.03 9.08 -3.60
C PRO A 353 16.87 10.14 -4.70
N THR A 354 17.33 11.37 -4.45
CA THR A 354 17.27 12.45 -5.44
C THR A 354 18.07 12.13 -6.70
N ALA A 355 19.13 11.31 -6.58
CA ALA A 355 19.86 10.77 -7.71
C ALA A 355 18.97 9.94 -8.66
N VAL A 356 18.01 9.18 -8.14
CA VAL A 356 17.06 8.40 -8.95
C VAL A 356 16.15 9.35 -9.72
N ILE A 357 15.59 10.37 -9.05
CA ILE A 357 14.70 11.36 -9.68
C ILE A 357 15.43 12.12 -10.79
N ARG A 358 16.69 12.50 -10.56
CA ARG A 358 17.51 13.19 -11.59
C ARG A 358 17.76 12.31 -12.82
N GLU A 359 17.88 11.00 -12.64
CA GLU A 359 18.13 10.06 -13.73
C GLU A 359 16.84 9.70 -14.49
N VAL A 360 15.75 9.38 -13.78
CA VAL A 360 14.54 8.82 -14.41
C VAL A 360 13.35 9.78 -14.48
N GLY A 361 13.50 11.02 -14.02
CA GLY A 361 12.45 12.04 -14.00
C GLY A 361 11.46 11.91 -12.83
N LEU A 362 10.36 12.68 -12.91
CA LEU A 362 9.30 12.77 -11.89
C LEU A 362 8.23 11.68 -12.08
N ALA A 363 7.12 11.75 -11.34
CA ALA A 363 6.01 10.81 -11.56
C ALA A 363 5.43 10.92 -12.98
N LEU A 364 4.91 9.82 -13.52
CA LEU A 364 4.03 9.88 -14.67
C LEU A 364 2.83 10.79 -14.35
N PRO A 365 2.36 11.67 -15.27
CA PRO A 365 1.18 12.51 -15.08
C PRO A 365 -0.12 11.69 -15.14
N ALA A 366 -0.28 10.80 -14.17
CA ALA A 366 -1.38 9.84 -14.09
C ALA A 366 -2.57 10.35 -13.27
N PHE A 367 -2.48 11.48 -12.57
CA PHE A 367 -3.46 11.90 -11.55
C PHE A 367 -3.52 10.91 -10.37
N LEU A 368 -3.82 9.63 -10.58
CA LEU A 368 -3.76 8.56 -9.58
C LEU A 368 -3.59 7.18 -10.22
N LYS A 369 -3.03 6.25 -9.43
CA LYS A 369 -2.83 4.82 -9.71
C LYS A 369 -1.77 4.59 -10.79
N TRP A 370 -0.99 3.51 -10.59
CA TRP A 370 0.13 3.09 -11.44
C TRP A 370 1.33 4.03 -11.48
N ASP A 371 1.25 5.23 -10.92
CA ASP A 371 2.35 6.19 -10.86
C ASP A 371 3.51 5.68 -9.99
N ASP A 372 3.20 5.06 -8.86
CA ASP A 372 4.16 4.39 -7.99
C ASP A 372 4.84 3.17 -8.66
N ALA A 373 4.04 2.29 -9.24
CA ALA A 373 4.50 1.08 -9.91
C ALA A 373 5.32 1.39 -11.16
N GLU A 374 4.84 2.30 -12.01
CA GLU A 374 5.55 2.76 -13.21
C GLU A 374 6.90 3.39 -12.84
N PHE A 375 6.93 4.29 -11.85
CA PHE A 375 8.17 4.92 -11.43
C PHE A 375 9.22 3.91 -10.97
N CYS A 376 8.81 2.91 -10.17
CA CYS A 376 9.72 1.87 -9.68
C CYS A 376 10.20 0.94 -10.80
N LEU A 377 9.33 0.56 -11.74
CA LEU A 377 9.72 -0.23 -12.91
C LEU A 377 10.73 0.52 -13.77
N ARG A 378 10.49 1.81 -14.02
CA ARG A 378 11.41 2.67 -14.75
C ARG A 378 12.74 2.86 -14.03
N ALA A 379 12.71 3.07 -12.71
CA ALA A 379 13.91 3.14 -11.89
C ALA A 379 14.74 1.85 -11.97
N ARG A 380 14.07 0.68 -11.95
CA ARG A 380 14.71 -0.62 -12.12
C ARG A 380 15.35 -0.80 -13.49
N GLU A 381 14.70 -0.34 -14.55
CA GLU A 381 15.28 -0.33 -15.91
C GLU A 381 16.55 0.52 -16.00
N ALA A 382 16.65 1.58 -15.19
CA ALA A 382 17.85 2.41 -15.03
C ALA A 382 18.87 1.86 -14.00
N GLY A 383 18.62 0.68 -13.42
CA GLY A 383 19.53 0.00 -12.49
C GLY A 383 19.34 0.37 -11.00
N PHE A 384 18.26 1.08 -10.64
CA PHE A 384 17.93 1.39 -9.26
C PHE A 384 16.89 0.40 -8.71
N PRO A 385 17.23 -0.42 -7.70
CA PRO A 385 16.29 -1.38 -7.13
C PRO A 385 15.29 -0.71 -6.20
N THR A 386 14.18 -1.42 -5.97
CA THR A 386 13.17 -1.10 -4.95
C THR A 386 13.18 -2.15 -3.86
N VAL A 387 13.07 -1.71 -2.61
CA VAL A 387 13.03 -2.58 -1.43
C VAL A 387 11.84 -2.20 -0.57
N SER A 388 10.91 -3.12 -0.34
CA SER A 388 9.94 -3.03 0.76
C SER A 388 10.66 -3.45 2.04
N LEU A 389 10.96 -2.50 2.93
CA LEU A 389 11.82 -2.69 4.10
C LEU A 389 10.99 -3.21 5.30
N PRO A 390 11.21 -4.45 5.77
CA PRO A 390 10.55 -4.92 6.98
C PRO A 390 10.99 -4.13 8.20
N GLY A 391 10.06 -3.87 9.13
CA GLY A 391 10.29 -2.99 10.27
C GLY A 391 10.11 -1.50 9.95
N ALA A 392 9.87 -1.11 8.70
CA ALA A 392 9.40 0.23 8.35
C ALA A 392 7.95 0.12 7.84
N ALA A 393 6.99 0.68 8.57
CA ALA A 393 5.59 0.63 8.19
C ALA A 393 4.79 1.83 8.70
N LEU A 394 3.58 1.94 8.17
CA LEU A 394 2.52 2.81 8.66
C LEU A 394 1.17 2.11 8.59
N TRP A 395 0.14 2.77 9.11
CA TRP A 395 -1.25 2.34 8.95
C TRP A 395 -1.95 3.23 7.95
N HIS A 396 -2.60 2.65 6.96
CA HIS A 396 -3.31 3.37 5.89
C HIS A 396 -4.74 2.85 5.77
N VAL A 397 -5.69 3.71 5.40
CA VAL A 397 -7.05 3.27 5.07
C VAL A 397 -6.99 2.25 3.95
N SER A 398 -7.31 0.98 4.24
CA SER A 398 -7.26 -0.07 3.23
C SER A 398 -8.42 0.04 2.23
N TRP A 399 -8.40 -0.83 1.21
CA TRP A 399 -9.50 -0.99 0.26
C TRP A 399 -10.72 -1.72 0.87
N VAL A 400 -10.68 -2.09 2.15
CA VAL A 400 -11.83 -2.72 2.83
C VAL A 400 -12.99 -1.73 2.86
N GLY A 401 -14.06 -2.06 2.13
CA GLY A 401 -15.25 -1.21 2.01
C GLY A 401 -15.22 -0.20 0.85
N LYS A 402 -14.15 -0.14 0.05
CA LYS A 402 -14.09 0.68 -1.18
C LYS A 402 -14.06 -0.22 -2.41
N ASP A 403 -14.85 0.10 -3.43
CA ASP A 403 -14.76 -0.55 -4.75
C ASP A 403 -14.42 0.50 -5.81
N ASP A 404 -13.13 0.83 -5.88
CA ASP A 404 -12.57 1.80 -6.84
C ASP A 404 -12.50 1.25 -8.28
N ALA A 405 -12.87 -0.02 -8.49
CA ALA A 405 -13.00 -0.63 -9.80
C ALA A 405 -14.37 -0.37 -10.46
N ILE A 406 -15.33 0.20 -9.74
CA ILE A 406 -16.66 0.54 -10.26
C ILE A 406 -17.01 2.04 -10.22
N ASP A 407 -16.22 2.84 -9.50
CA ASP A 407 -16.40 4.29 -9.42
C ASP A 407 -15.60 5.03 -10.52
N TRP A 408 -15.47 6.35 -10.39
CA TRP A 408 -14.72 7.20 -11.33
C TRP A 408 -13.24 6.81 -11.48
N GLN A 409 -12.65 6.12 -10.49
CA GLN A 409 -11.26 5.65 -10.51
C GLN A 409 -11.06 4.48 -11.48
N ALA A 410 -12.12 3.80 -11.92
CA ALA A 410 -12.05 2.73 -12.92
C ALA A 410 -11.40 3.21 -14.24
N TYR A 411 -11.57 4.48 -14.59
CA TYR A 411 -10.87 5.12 -15.71
C TYR A 411 -9.35 5.07 -15.51
N TYR A 412 -8.87 5.52 -14.35
CA TYR A 412 -7.45 5.63 -14.05
C TYR A 412 -6.79 4.25 -13.88
N HIS A 413 -7.48 3.28 -13.28
CA HIS A 413 -7.04 1.88 -13.24
C HIS A 413 -6.80 1.31 -14.64
N ALA A 414 -7.73 1.53 -15.58
CA ALA A 414 -7.61 1.03 -16.94
C ALA A 414 -6.52 1.76 -17.73
N ARG A 415 -6.48 3.09 -17.64
CA ARG A 415 -5.54 3.93 -18.37
C ARG A 415 -4.11 3.71 -17.86
N GLY A 416 -3.89 3.82 -16.55
CA GLY A 416 -2.58 3.66 -15.92
C GLY A 416 -1.95 2.30 -16.25
N ARG A 417 -2.72 1.22 -16.13
CA ARG A 417 -2.26 -0.14 -16.47
C ARG A 417 -1.82 -0.28 -17.91
N LEU A 418 -2.61 0.24 -18.84
CA LEU A 418 -2.29 0.15 -20.27
C LEU A 418 -1.06 1.00 -20.61
N VAL A 419 -0.94 2.20 -20.04
CA VAL A 419 0.22 3.07 -20.25
C VAL A 419 1.49 2.42 -19.68
N ALA A 420 1.47 1.95 -18.43
CA ALA A 420 2.60 1.25 -17.83
C ALA A 420 2.99 -0.01 -18.64
N ALA A 421 2.01 -0.77 -19.16
CA ALA A 421 2.27 -1.92 -20.03
C ALA A 421 2.90 -1.51 -21.38
N LEU A 422 2.47 -0.40 -21.97
CA LEU A 422 3.06 0.13 -23.21
C LEU A 422 4.51 0.59 -23.00
N LEU A 423 4.81 1.14 -21.81
CA LEU A 423 6.14 1.58 -21.42
C LEU A 423 7.05 0.37 -21.12
N HIS A 424 6.68 -0.49 -20.17
CA HIS A 424 7.63 -1.42 -19.53
C HIS A 424 7.44 -2.89 -19.88
N SER A 425 6.30 -3.31 -20.45
CA SER A 425 6.09 -4.74 -20.73
C SER A 425 7.14 -5.26 -21.73
N THR A 426 7.77 -6.36 -21.33
CA THR A 426 8.72 -7.14 -22.13
C THR A 426 8.02 -8.26 -22.91
N ALA A 427 6.81 -8.63 -22.52
CA ALA A 427 6.00 -9.61 -23.22
C ALA A 427 5.56 -9.12 -24.61
N PRO A 428 5.56 -9.98 -25.64
CA PRO A 428 5.09 -9.62 -26.97
C PRO A 428 3.67 -9.04 -26.93
N ARG A 429 3.52 -7.79 -27.39
CA ARG A 429 2.24 -7.05 -27.41
C ARG A 429 1.57 -6.91 -26.02
N GLY A 430 2.36 -6.82 -24.94
CA GLY A 430 1.83 -6.66 -23.58
C GLY A 430 1.24 -7.95 -22.99
N GLY A 431 1.62 -9.11 -23.53
CA GLY A 431 1.14 -10.41 -23.07
C GLY A 431 -0.38 -10.55 -23.18
N THR A 432 -1.03 -10.70 -22.03
CA THR A 432 -2.48 -10.89 -21.91
C THR A 432 -3.22 -9.68 -21.34
N VAL A 433 -2.57 -8.52 -21.21
CA VAL A 433 -3.19 -7.28 -20.68
C VAL A 433 -4.49 -6.91 -21.41
N LEU A 434 -4.50 -6.99 -22.75
CA LEU A 434 -5.70 -6.70 -23.56
C LEU A 434 -6.81 -7.73 -23.35
N ARG A 435 -6.44 -8.99 -23.12
CA ARG A 435 -7.38 -10.07 -22.80
C ARG A 435 -8.00 -9.86 -21.42
N HIS A 436 -7.20 -9.43 -20.44
CA HIS A 436 -7.65 -9.09 -19.09
C HIS A 436 -8.57 -7.86 -19.10
N SER A 437 -8.17 -6.80 -19.80
CA SER A 437 -8.99 -5.60 -19.99
C SER A 437 -10.35 -5.94 -20.61
N ARG A 438 -10.37 -6.69 -21.71
CA ARG A 438 -11.63 -7.12 -22.34
C ARG A 438 -12.48 -7.98 -21.40
N ARG A 439 -11.86 -8.85 -20.60
CA ARG A 439 -12.59 -9.68 -19.61
C ARG A 439 -13.22 -8.83 -18.51
N ALA A 440 -12.56 -7.78 -18.05
CA ALA A 440 -13.12 -6.84 -17.07
C ALA A 440 -14.37 -6.15 -17.64
N ASP A 441 -14.32 -5.63 -18.87
CA ASP A 441 -15.49 -5.05 -19.54
C ASP A 441 -16.66 -6.05 -19.61
N LEU A 442 -16.38 -7.30 -20.02
CA LEU A 442 -17.42 -8.32 -20.09
C LEU A 442 -18.03 -8.64 -18.73
N LYS A 443 -17.24 -8.65 -17.66
CA LYS A 443 -17.73 -8.85 -16.28
C LYS A 443 -18.65 -7.70 -15.88
N HIS A 444 -18.21 -6.45 -16.01
CA HIS A 444 -19.03 -5.27 -15.69
C HIS A 444 -20.34 -5.26 -16.50
N LEU A 445 -20.27 -5.53 -17.80
CA LEU A 445 -21.45 -5.62 -18.66
C LEU A 445 -22.43 -6.73 -18.23
N MET A 446 -21.93 -7.89 -17.81
CA MET A 446 -22.73 -8.98 -17.27
C MET A 446 -23.34 -8.67 -15.90
N MET A 447 -22.72 -7.77 -15.15
CA MET A 447 -23.17 -7.28 -13.84
C MET A 447 -24.07 -6.05 -13.92
N MET A 448 -24.39 -5.57 -15.13
CA MET A 448 -25.18 -4.33 -15.35
C MET A 448 -24.47 -3.06 -14.84
N GLN A 449 -23.14 -3.10 -14.77
CA GLN A 449 -22.29 -1.99 -14.38
C GLN A 449 -21.83 -1.26 -15.66
N TYR A 450 -22.69 -0.39 -16.20
CA TYR A 450 -22.47 0.26 -17.48
C TYR A 450 -21.55 1.48 -17.36
N TYR A 451 -21.65 2.24 -16.27
CA TYR A 451 -20.79 3.38 -15.95
C TYR A 451 -19.29 3.03 -15.95
N PRO A 452 -18.80 2.04 -15.18
CA PRO A 452 -17.38 1.71 -15.21
C PRO A 452 -16.94 1.16 -16.57
N THR A 453 -17.82 0.50 -17.31
CA THR A 453 -17.51 0.09 -18.69
C THR A 453 -17.29 1.30 -19.60
N GLU A 454 -18.11 2.34 -19.48
CA GLU A 454 -17.97 3.58 -20.25
C GLU A 454 -16.68 4.33 -19.87
N LEU A 455 -16.35 4.43 -18.59
CA LEU A 455 -15.09 5.00 -18.12
C LEU A 455 -13.86 4.26 -18.67
N ARG A 456 -13.91 2.92 -18.68
CA ARG A 456 -12.85 2.11 -19.26
C ARG A 456 -12.73 2.35 -20.77
N HIS A 457 -13.83 2.56 -21.49
CA HIS A 457 -13.76 2.97 -22.90
C HIS A 457 -13.10 4.33 -23.10
N LEU A 458 -13.40 5.33 -22.26
CA LEU A 458 -12.75 6.64 -22.30
C LEU A 458 -11.24 6.49 -22.07
N ALA A 459 -10.82 5.65 -21.12
CA ALA A 459 -9.41 5.36 -20.88
C ALA A 459 -8.72 4.74 -22.12
N LEU A 460 -9.38 3.79 -22.79
CA LEU A 460 -8.86 3.18 -24.02
C LEU A 460 -8.77 4.19 -25.16
N GLU A 461 -9.74 5.09 -25.30
CA GLU A 461 -9.73 6.15 -26.32
C GLU A 461 -8.62 7.17 -26.10
N ASP A 462 -8.36 7.54 -24.85
CA ASP A 462 -7.23 8.40 -24.50
C ASP A 462 -5.90 7.74 -24.79
N VAL A 463 -5.73 6.47 -24.44
CA VAL A 463 -4.52 5.70 -24.77
C VAL A 463 -4.32 5.62 -26.29
N LEU A 464 -5.39 5.38 -27.05
CA LEU A 464 -5.35 5.36 -28.53
C LEU A 464 -5.00 6.73 -29.13
N SER A 465 -5.26 7.83 -28.41
CA SER A 465 -4.92 9.19 -28.84
C SER A 465 -3.43 9.55 -28.69
N GLY A 466 -2.64 8.68 -28.05
CA GLY A 466 -1.20 8.84 -27.86
C GLY A 466 -0.80 9.50 -26.53
N PRO A 467 0.51 9.60 -26.24
CA PRO A 467 1.04 9.98 -24.92
C PRO A 467 0.64 11.38 -24.44
N GLY A 468 0.50 12.35 -25.36
CA GLY A 468 0.16 13.73 -25.01
C GLY A 468 -1.19 13.91 -24.31
N HIS A 469 -2.04 12.88 -24.26
CA HIS A 469 -3.26 12.94 -23.46
C HIS A 469 -3.00 13.05 -21.96
N LEU A 470 -1.90 12.50 -21.44
CA LEU A 470 -1.67 12.43 -19.99
C LEU A 470 -1.67 13.82 -19.35
N HIS A 471 -0.86 14.75 -19.86
CA HIS A 471 -0.88 16.14 -19.41
C HIS A 471 -2.16 16.89 -19.83
N ARG A 472 -2.65 16.69 -21.05
CA ARG A 472 -3.84 17.40 -21.57
C ARG A 472 -5.08 17.14 -20.73
N THR A 473 -5.20 15.93 -20.18
CA THR A 473 -6.40 15.45 -19.49
C THR A 473 -6.25 15.38 -17.98
N LEU A 474 -5.07 15.78 -17.45
CA LEU A 474 -4.67 15.61 -16.05
C LEU A 474 -5.71 16.16 -15.07
N THR A 475 -6.23 17.37 -15.32
CA THR A 475 -7.18 18.05 -14.43
C THR A 475 -8.64 17.89 -14.86
N THR A 476 -8.91 17.46 -16.09
CA THR A 476 -10.27 17.48 -16.66
C THR A 476 -11.01 16.15 -16.53
N ARG A 477 -10.29 15.01 -16.49
CA ARG A 477 -10.94 13.69 -16.53
C ARG A 477 -11.67 13.30 -15.26
N MET A 478 -11.18 13.68 -14.07
CA MET A 478 -11.91 13.41 -12.84
C MET A 478 -13.27 14.13 -12.81
N PRO A 479 -13.36 15.46 -13.05
CA PRO A 479 -14.65 16.15 -13.12
C PRO A 479 -15.59 15.56 -14.18
N GLU A 480 -15.08 15.27 -15.38
CA GLU A 480 -15.88 14.68 -16.47
C GLU A 480 -16.41 13.29 -16.11
N ALA A 481 -15.57 12.42 -15.53
CA ALA A 481 -15.97 11.09 -15.09
C ALA A 481 -17.07 11.17 -14.03
N ARG A 482 -16.92 12.04 -13.03
CA ARG A 482 -17.94 12.25 -12.00
C ARG A 482 -19.26 12.78 -12.58
N ALA A 483 -19.21 13.74 -13.51
CA ALA A 483 -20.39 14.25 -14.16
C ALA A 483 -21.11 13.17 -15.00
N LEU A 484 -20.35 12.27 -15.62
CA LEU A 484 -20.88 11.17 -16.42
C LEU A 484 -21.74 10.20 -15.59
N ALA A 485 -21.45 10.04 -14.29
CA ALA A 485 -22.22 9.16 -13.40
C ALA A 485 -23.73 9.47 -13.43
N ALA A 486 -24.13 10.74 -13.56
CA ALA A 486 -25.54 11.14 -13.63
C ALA A 486 -26.31 10.53 -14.83
N SER A 487 -25.60 10.04 -15.86
CA SER A 487 -26.20 9.37 -17.02
C SER A 487 -26.45 7.88 -16.81
N PHE A 488 -26.09 7.33 -15.65
CA PHE A 488 -26.10 5.90 -15.35
C PHE A 488 -26.86 5.64 -14.05
N PRO A 489 -28.10 5.13 -14.10
CA PRO A 489 -28.93 4.94 -12.91
C PRO A 489 -28.29 4.06 -11.84
N GLU A 490 -27.44 3.10 -12.23
CA GLU A 490 -26.79 2.19 -11.30
C GLU A 490 -25.75 2.86 -10.37
N THR A 491 -25.37 4.10 -10.64
CA THR A 491 -24.40 4.84 -9.79
C THR A 491 -25.07 5.52 -8.61
N VAL A 492 -26.41 5.61 -8.59
CA VAL A 492 -27.16 6.23 -7.49
C VAL A 492 -27.17 5.28 -6.30
N VAL A 493 -26.71 5.78 -5.15
CA VAL A 493 -26.78 5.06 -3.88
C VAL A 493 -28.05 5.51 -3.16
N HIS A 494 -28.97 4.57 -2.95
CA HIS A 494 -30.20 4.78 -2.21
C HIS A 494 -29.98 4.45 -0.74
N THR A 495 -30.19 5.43 0.14
CA THR A 495 -29.96 5.31 1.59
C THR A 495 -31.26 5.34 2.39
N ASP A 496 -32.32 5.97 1.87
CA ASP A 496 -33.63 6.02 2.51
C ASP A 496 -34.37 4.68 2.30
N PRO A 497 -34.75 3.96 3.36
CA PRO A 497 -35.52 2.72 3.24
C PRO A 497 -36.85 2.88 2.48
N ASP A 498 -37.46 4.06 2.48
CA ASP A 498 -38.70 4.34 1.76
C ASP A 498 -38.47 4.53 0.25
N ASP A 499 -37.25 4.91 -0.16
CA ASP A 499 -36.83 5.05 -1.56
C ASP A 499 -36.27 3.75 -2.15
N VAL A 500 -35.92 2.77 -1.32
CA VAL A 500 -35.41 1.48 -1.78
C VAL A 500 -36.59 0.54 -2.08
N PRO A 501 -36.83 0.16 -3.35
CA PRO A 501 -37.94 -0.71 -3.70
C PRO A 501 -37.75 -2.10 -3.08
N ARG A 502 -38.83 -2.76 -2.66
CA ARG A 502 -38.73 -4.15 -2.18
C ARG A 502 -38.41 -5.09 -3.34
N SER A 503 -37.47 -6.02 -3.15
CA SER A 503 -37.22 -7.05 -4.16
C SER A 503 -38.25 -8.17 -4.13
N ARG A 504 -38.47 -8.82 -5.28
CA ARG A 504 -39.45 -9.91 -5.43
C ARG A 504 -39.11 -11.17 -4.64
N ARG A 505 -37.82 -11.48 -4.51
CA ARG A 505 -37.33 -12.75 -3.95
C ARG A 505 -36.42 -12.56 -2.73
N GLY A 506 -36.22 -11.33 -2.28
CA GLY A 506 -35.39 -10.99 -1.13
C GLY A 506 -33.89 -11.24 -1.33
N MET A 507 -33.17 -11.10 -0.21
CA MET A 507 -31.74 -11.31 -0.07
C MET A 507 -31.30 -12.73 -0.42
N ARG A 508 -30.31 -12.84 -1.30
CA ARG A 508 -29.66 -14.09 -1.69
C ARG A 508 -28.34 -14.24 -0.95
N VAL A 509 -28.31 -15.13 0.04
CA VAL A 509 -27.12 -15.43 0.84
C VAL A 509 -26.49 -16.74 0.37
N PHE A 510 -25.16 -16.76 0.23
CA PHE A 510 -24.41 -17.95 -0.14
C PHE A 510 -23.36 -18.31 0.92
N PRO A 511 -22.98 -19.61 1.02
CA PRO A 511 -21.88 -20.03 1.89
C PRO A 511 -20.55 -19.37 1.50
N LEU A 512 -19.70 -19.14 2.49
CA LEU A 512 -18.33 -18.70 2.25
C LEU A 512 -17.54 -19.84 1.57
N PRO A 513 -16.80 -19.56 0.48
CA PRO A 513 -15.91 -20.55 -0.09
C PRO A 513 -14.81 -20.91 0.91
N ARG A 514 -14.32 -22.15 0.87
CA ARG A 514 -13.14 -22.53 1.65
C ARG A 514 -11.91 -21.79 1.10
N ARG A 515 -10.90 -21.55 1.95
CA ARG A 515 -9.63 -20.94 1.54
C ARG A 515 -9.04 -21.70 0.34
N GLY A 516 -8.71 -21.00 -0.74
CA GLY A 516 -8.19 -21.58 -1.99
C GLY A 516 -9.24 -22.14 -2.96
N GLU A 517 -10.52 -22.19 -2.59
CA GLU A 517 -11.59 -22.66 -3.46
C GLU A 517 -12.06 -21.56 -4.41
N ARG A 518 -11.96 -21.80 -5.73
CA ARG A 518 -12.47 -20.85 -6.73
C ARG A 518 -13.97 -21.02 -6.90
N ALA A 519 -14.73 -20.07 -6.38
CA ALA A 519 -16.17 -19.99 -6.61
C ALA A 519 -16.50 -19.65 -8.08
N GLY A 520 -17.61 -20.21 -8.58
CA GLY A 520 -18.15 -19.91 -9.91
C GLY A 520 -17.72 -20.87 -11.02
N PRO A 521 -18.13 -20.60 -12.27
CA PRO A 521 -17.92 -21.53 -13.37
C PRO A 521 -16.44 -21.55 -13.81
N ALA A 522 -15.89 -22.76 -13.97
CA ALA A 522 -14.50 -23.01 -14.38
C ALA A 522 -14.39 -23.76 -15.72
N GLY A 523 -13.20 -23.77 -16.32
CA GLY A 523 -12.90 -24.57 -17.53
C GLY A 523 -13.87 -24.35 -18.70
N LEU A 524 -14.36 -25.45 -19.28
CA LEU A 524 -15.34 -25.44 -20.38
C LEU A 524 -16.71 -24.88 -19.93
N ALA A 525 -17.13 -25.20 -18.70
CA ALA A 525 -18.39 -24.70 -18.14
C ALA A 525 -18.39 -23.16 -18.09
N ARG A 526 -17.24 -22.54 -17.78
CA ARG A 526 -17.07 -21.07 -17.88
C ARG A 526 -17.31 -20.55 -19.29
N ALA A 527 -16.72 -21.18 -20.30
CA ALA A 527 -16.87 -20.73 -21.69
C ALA A 527 -18.34 -20.81 -22.15
N VAL A 528 -19.00 -21.95 -21.89
CA VAL A 528 -20.42 -22.17 -22.22
C VAL A 528 -21.31 -21.18 -21.45
N PHE A 529 -21.05 -21.01 -20.16
CA PHE A 529 -21.76 -20.05 -19.31
C PHE A 529 -21.64 -18.63 -19.84
N THR A 530 -20.41 -18.16 -20.08
CA THR A 530 -20.16 -16.82 -20.59
C THR A 530 -20.86 -16.62 -21.93
N ALA A 531 -20.74 -17.55 -22.88
CA ALA A 531 -21.42 -17.45 -24.17
C ALA A 531 -22.96 -17.35 -24.02
N ARG A 532 -23.55 -18.18 -23.14
CA ARG A 532 -24.99 -18.16 -22.84
C ARG A 532 -25.42 -16.83 -22.22
N MET A 533 -24.66 -16.30 -21.26
CA MET A 533 -25.00 -15.03 -20.60
C MET A 533 -24.83 -13.85 -21.53
N LEU A 534 -23.75 -13.79 -22.32
CA LEU A 534 -23.59 -12.76 -23.36
C LEU A 534 -24.75 -12.80 -24.36
N ALA A 535 -25.16 -13.99 -24.82
CA ALA A 535 -26.29 -14.14 -25.73
C ALA A 535 -27.62 -13.72 -25.09
N ARG A 536 -27.87 -14.08 -23.82
CA ARG A 536 -29.05 -13.64 -23.05
C ARG A 536 -29.12 -12.12 -22.99
N GLN A 537 -28.04 -11.50 -22.52
CA GLN A 537 -27.91 -10.06 -22.34
C GLN A 537 -28.07 -9.31 -23.68
N PHE A 538 -27.55 -9.89 -24.76
CA PHE A 538 -27.61 -9.30 -26.10
C PHE A 538 -28.99 -9.48 -26.77
N LEU A 539 -29.63 -10.64 -26.68
CA LEU A 539 -30.81 -10.98 -27.48
C LEU A 539 -32.12 -10.66 -26.78
N ARG A 540 -32.28 -11.04 -25.50
CA ARG A 540 -33.56 -10.96 -24.80
C ARG A 540 -33.82 -9.54 -24.29
N ALA A 541 -35.01 -9.00 -24.45
CA ALA A 541 -35.39 -7.75 -23.77
C ALA A 541 -35.69 -8.04 -22.30
N PRO A 542 -35.33 -7.17 -21.34
CA PRO A 542 -35.81 -7.27 -19.97
C PRO A 542 -37.32 -6.96 -19.94
N ALA A 543 -38.06 -7.61 -19.04
CA ALA A 543 -39.45 -7.25 -18.80
C ALA A 543 -39.52 -5.89 -18.10
N ALA A 544 -40.48 -5.04 -18.49
CA ALA A 544 -40.57 -3.65 -18.01
C ALA A 544 -40.69 -3.53 -16.48
N HIS A 545 -41.40 -4.46 -15.84
CA HIS A 545 -41.60 -4.46 -14.39
C HIS A 545 -40.31 -4.66 -13.57
N HIS A 546 -39.22 -5.14 -14.17
CA HIS A 546 -37.93 -5.29 -13.48
C HIS A 546 -37.27 -3.93 -13.18
N ALA A 547 -37.68 -2.85 -13.86
CA ALA A 547 -37.26 -1.50 -13.54
C ALA A 547 -38.01 -0.91 -12.33
N GLU A 548 -39.24 -1.38 -12.06
CA GLU A 548 -40.08 -0.90 -10.96
C GLU A 548 -39.88 -1.73 -9.68
N MET A 549 -39.69 -3.04 -9.81
CA MET A 549 -39.52 -3.95 -8.68
C MET A 549 -38.35 -4.92 -8.94
N PRO A 550 -37.19 -4.71 -8.29
CA PRO A 550 -36.01 -5.55 -8.47
C PRO A 550 -36.24 -7.03 -8.20
N ASP A 551 -35.56 -7.93 -8.91
CA ASP A 551 -35.80 -9.38 -8.76
C ASP A 551 -35.28 -9.98 -7.45
N VAL A 552 -34.11 -9.52 -7.02
CA VAL A 552 -33.32 -10.10 -5.93
C VAL A 552 -32.48 -9.01 -5.27
N GLU A 553 -32.04 -9.29 -4.05
CA GLU A 553 -31.01 -8.53 -3.35
C GLU A 553 -29.74 -9.37 -3.22
N PHE A 554 -28.58 -8.72 -3.38
CA PHE A 554 -27.27 -9.29 -3.09
C PHE A 554 -26.51 -8.38 -2.14
N GLY A 555 -25.93 -8.97 -1.10
CA GLY A 555 -24.81 -8.32 -0.41
C GLY A 555 -23.63 -8.16 -1.35
N LYS A 556 -22.80 -7.13 -1.14
CA LYS A 556 -21.65 -6.82 -2.01
C LYS A 556 -20.78 -8.05 -2.33
N ARG A 557 -20.48 -8.85 -1.30
CA ARG A 557 -19.71 -10.09 -1.39
C ARG A 557 -20.30 -11.11 -2.38
N ASP A 558 -21.63 -11.19 -2.45
CA ASP A 558 -22.32 -12.21 -3.23
C ASP A 558 -22.74 -11.73 -4.63
N ALA A 559 -22.52 -10.44 -4.94
CA ALA A 559 -22.84 -9.82 -6.21
C ALA A 559 -21.82 -10.14 -7.32
N ASP A 560 -21.57 -11.44 -7.57
CA ASP A 560 -20.61 -11.89 -8.59
C ASP A 560 -21.15 -11.83 -10.02
N TRP A 561 -20.24 -11.70 -11.00
CA TRP A 561 -20.61 -11.69 -12.43
C TRP A 561 -21.35 -12.95 -12.90
N TRP A 562 -21.12 -14.11 -12.28
CA TRP A 562 -21.86 -15.33 -12.62
C TRP A 562 -23.21 -15.45 -11.89
N ARG A 563 -23.46 -14.67 -10.84
CA ARG A 563 -24.74 -14.67 -10.10
C ARG A 563 -25.67 -13.57 -10.63
N VAL A 564 -25.16 -12.34 -10.71
CA VAL A 564 -25.91 -11.15 -11.16
C VAL A 564 -26.36 -11.29 -12.62
N SER A 565 -25.58 -11.96 -13.47
CA SER A 565 -25.90 -12.10 -14.91
C SER A 565 -27.16 -12.92 -15.21
N HIS A 566 -27.69 -13.67 -14.22
CA HIS A 566 -28.92 -14.44 -14.36
C HIS A 566 -30.20 -13.62 -14.27
N VAL A 567 -30.16 -12.46 -13.63
CA VAL A 567 -31.34 -11.63 -13.35
C VAL A 567 -31.45 -10.45 -14.32
N ASP A 568 -32.62 -9.80 -14.32
CA ASP A 568 -32.87 -8.59 -15.11
C ASP A 568 -32.75 -7.32 -14.28
N SER A 569 -32.89 -7.44 -12.96
CA SER A 569 -32.55 -6.38 -12.01
C SER A 569 -32.12 -6.94 -10.65
N ALA A 570 -31.29 -6.20 -9.93
CA ALA A 570 -30.83 -6.56 -8.60
C ALA A 570 -30.59 -5.31 -7.74
N LEU A 571 -30.92 -5.43 -6.46
CA LEU A 571 -30.40 -4.54 -5.43
C LEU A 571 -29.04 -5.05 -4.97
N VAL A 572 -28.04 -4.18 -4.97
CA VAL A 572 -26.67 -4.53 -4.54
C VAL A 572 -26.22 -3.57 -3.46
N SER A 573 -25.87 -4.08 -2.29
CA SER A 573 -25.34 -3.25 -1.21
C SER A 573 -24.04 -2.55 -1.63
N ALA A 574 -23.90 -1.28 -1.26
CA ALA A 574 -22.65 -0.55 -1.37
C ALA A 574 -21.55 -1.24 -0.55
N ALA A 575 -20.29 -1.10 -0.96
CA ALA A 575 -19.18 -1.82 -0.34
C ALA A 575 -18.92 -1.40 1.11
N ASP A 576 -19.17 -0.13 1.43
CA ASP A 576 -19.08 0.47 2.75
C ASP A 576 -20.37 0.27 3.59
N GLY A 577 -21.38 -0.40 3.04
CA GLY A 577 -22.68 -0.60 3.69
C GLY A 577 -23.55 0.65 3.80
N SER A 578 -23.15 1.77 3.20
CA SER A 578 -23.87 3.06 3.28
C SER A 578 -25.28 3.04 2.69
N GLY A 579 -25.54 2.13 1.75
CA GLY A 579 -26.82 2.05 1.07
C GLY A 579 -26.87 0.95 0.02
N THR A 580 -27.79 1.10 -0.92
CA THR A 580 -28.07 0.11 -1.97
C THR A 580 -28.07 0.75 -3.35
N GLN A 581 -27.45 0.10 -4.32
CA GLN A 581 -27.50 0.45 -5.73
C GLN A 581 -28.51 -0.43 -6.48
N ILE A 582 -29.18 0.14 -7.47
CA ILE A 582 -30.16 -0.59 -8.30
C ILE A 582 -29.51 -0.91 -9.64
N TYR A 583 -29.22 -2.19 -9.87
CA TYR A 583 -28.67 -2.68 -11.12
C TYR A 583 -29.80 -3.16 -12.00
N THR A 584 -30.00 -2.51 -13.16
CA THR A 584 -31.07 -2.85 -14.09
C THR A 584 -30.51 -3.10 -15.47
N ARG A 585 -30.90 -4.22 -16.07
CA ARG A 585 -30.43 -4.60 -17.40
C ARG A 585 -31.01 -3.66 -18.44
N ASP A 586 -30.14 -3.05 -19.25
CA ASP A 586 -30.55 -2.27 -20.42
C ASP A 586 -29.91 -2.84 -21.69
N ARG A 587 -30.75 -3.39 -22.58
CA ARG A 587 -30.28 -4.06 -23.80
C ARG A 587 -29.60 -3.09 -24.78
N ARG A 588 -30.03 -1.82 -24.82
CA ARG A 588 -29.49 -0.84 -25.77
C ARG A 588 -28.07 -0.43 -25.36
N SER A 589 -27.89 -0.04 -24.11
CA SER A 589 -26.62 0.28 -23.46
C SER A 589 -25.68 -0.91 -23.50
N TYR A 590 -26.13 -2.10 -23.13
CA TYR A 590 -25.33 -3.32 -23.22
C TYR A 590 -24.79 -3.56 -24.64
N ARG A 591 -25.65 -3.50 -25.67
CA ARG A 591 -25.23 -3.69 -27.08
C ARG A 591 -24.26 -2.61 -27.54
N ARG A 592 -24.52 -1.34 -27.20
CA ARG A 592 -23.67 -0.19 -27.55
C ARG A 592 -22.28 -0.37 -26.94
N LEU A 593 -22.22 -0.61 -25.64
CA LEU A 593 -20.98 -0.73 -24.88
C LEU A 593 -20.20 -1.97 -25.28
N LEU A 594 -20.85 -3.13 -25.46
CA LEU A 594 -20.17 -4.34 -25.93
C LEU A 594 -19.53 -4.13 -27.31
N ARG A 595 -20.24 -3.52 -28.26
CA ARG A 595 -19.69 -3.23 -29.60
C ARG A 595 -18.51 -2.26 -29.52
N ARG A 596 -18.60 -1.22 -28.68
CA ARG A 596 -17.51 -0.26 -28.45
C ARG A 596 -16.29 -0.95 -27.82
N SER A 597 -16.48 -1.78 -26.79
CA SER A 597 -15.41 -2.58 -26.18
C SER A 597 -14.68 -3.44 -27.21
N LEU A 598 -15.43 -4.17 -28.05
CA LEU A 598 -14.85 -5.01 -29.10
C LEU A 598 -14.07 -4.20 -30.15
N ARG A 599 -14.57 -3.02 -30.53
CA ARG A 599 -13.90 -2.12 -31.47
C ARG A 599 -12.59 -1.59 -30.87
N LEU A 600 -12.65 -0.97 -29.70
CA LEU A 600 -11.50 -0.35 -29.04
C LEU A 600 -10.38 -1.38 -28.75
N HIS A 601 -10.72 -2.58 -28.29
CA HIS A 601 -9.72 -3.62 -28.07
C HIS A 601 -9.08 -4.14 -29.36
N ARG A 602 -9.82 -4.15 -30.49
CA ARG A 602 -9.24 -4.50 -31.81
C ARG A 602 -8.31 -3.41 -32.30
N GLU A 603 -8.72 -2.15 -32.17
CA GLU A 603 -7.90 -0.99 -32.54
C GLU A 603 -6.61 -0.95 -31.70
N LEU A 604 -6.73 -1.13 -30.39
CA LEU A 604 -5.59 -1.15 -29.47
C LEU A 604 -4.63 -2.31 -29.78
N ALA A 605 -5.16 -3.52 -30.05
CA ALA A 605 -4.33 -4.66 -30.45
C ALA A 605 -3.60 -4.41 -31.78
N ALA A 606 -4.24 -3.75 -32.75
CA ALA A 606 -3.63 -3.42 -34.04
C ALA A 606 -2.58 -2.32 -33.93
N GLN A 607 -2.82 -1.31 -33.08
CA GLN A 607 -1.95 -0.15 -32.92
C GLN A 607 -0.89 -0.32 -31.82
N TRP A 608 -0.92 -1.41 -31.05
CA TRP A 608 -0.01 -1.65 -29.93
C TRP A 608 1.47 -1.36 -30.23
N PRO A 609 2.08 -1.88 -31.33
CA PRO A 609 3.49 -1.63 -31.58
C PRO A 609 3.79 -0.15 -31.87
N ARG A 610 2.83 0.58 -32.47
CA ARG A 610 2.96 2.01 -32.73
C ARG A 610 2.88 2.78 -31.42
N LEU A 611 1.84 2.52 -30.63
CA LEU A 611 1.62 3.18 -29.34
C LEU A 611 2.80 2.94 -28.40
N ALA A 612 3.29 1.70 -28.26
CA ALA A 612 4.43 1.41 -27.39
C ALA A 612 5.66 2.25 -27.77
N ARG A 613 5.95 2.44 -29.06
CA ARG A 613 7.02 3.33 -29.52
C ARG A 613 6.74 4.80 -29.20
N GLU A 614 5.53 5.28 -29.46
CA GLU A 614 5.13 6.67 -29.19
C GLU A 614 5.23 7.00 -27.69
N TYR A 615 4.71 6.13 -26.82
CA TYR A 615 4.77 6.30 -25.37
C TYR A 615 6.21 6.27 -24.84
N ARG A 616 7.02 5.30 -25.27
CA ARG A 616 8.44 5.22 -24.88
C ARG A 616 9.25 6.41 -25.36
N ALA A 617 9.00 6.89 -26.57
CA ALA A 617 9.69 8.05 -27.13
C ALA A 617 9.31 9.38 -26.44
N ALA A 618 8.10 9.47 -25.87
CA ALA A 618 7.63 10.65 -25.17
C ALA A 618 7.90 10.61 -23.65
N LEU A 619 8.44 9.51 -23.12
CA LEU A 619 8.54 9.28 -21.68
C LEU A 619 9.34 10.38 -20.98
N ASP A 620 10.53 10.70 -21.50
CA ASP A 620 11.42 11.71 -20.93
C ASP A 620 10.74 13.07 -20.82
N ASP A 621 10.01 13.48 -21.87
CA ASP A 621 9.25 14.74 -21.88
C ASP A 621 8.10 14.71 -20.87
N LEU A 622 7.33 13.60 -20.83
CA LEU A 622 6.16 13.41 -19.96
C LEU A 622 6.48 13.53 -18.47
N VAL A 623 7.69 13.13 -18.07
CA VAL A 623 8.10 13.15 -16.66
C VAL A 623 9.16 14.20 -16.35
N SER A 624 9.46 15.05 -17.33
CA SER A 624 10.42 16.13 -17.16
C SER A 624 9.93 17.16 -16.13
N GLU A 625 10.88 17.73 -15.39
CA GLU A 625 10.58 18.84 -14.50
C GLU A 625 9.92 20.03 -15.22
N PRO A 626 10.38 20.50 -16.40
CA PRO A 626 9.70 21.56 -17.14
C PRO A 626 8.24 21.26 -17.46
N ALA A 627 7.91 20.03 -17.86
CA ALA A 627 6.53 19.64 -18.18
C ALA A 627 5.62 19.70 -16.93
N TRP A 628 6.12 19.28 -15.77
CA TRP A 628 5.41 19.39 -14.50
C TRP A 628 5.31 20.83 -13.99
N ARG A 629 6.38 21.62 -14.10
CA ARG A 629 6.39 23.04 -13.72
C ARG A 629 5.30 23.83 -14.42
N ALA A 630 5.05 23.54 -15.70
CA ALA A 630 3.96 24.17 -16.44
C ALA A 630 2.60 24.00 -15.72
N HIS A 631 2.32 22.85 -15.10
CA HIS A 631 1.08 22.63 -14.32
C HIS A 631 1.07 23.31 -12.97
N PHE A 632 2.23 23.41 -12.31
CA PHE A 632 2.35 24.10 -11.02
C PHE A 632 2.18 25.61 -11.17
N GLU A 633 2.69 26.20 -12.25
CA GLU A 633 2.71 27.64 -12.47
C GLU A 633 1.47 28.17 -13.20
N HIS A 634 0.92 27.44 -14.20
CA HIS A 634 -0.28 27.89 -14.93
C HIS A 634 -1.55 27.92 -14.07
N ASN A 635 -1.54 27.25 -12.93
CA ASN A 635 -2.69 27.10 -12.07
C ASN A 635 -2.44 27.61 -10.64
N ALA A 636 -1.31 28.29 -10.40
CA ALA A 636 -0.97 28.92 -9.11
C ALA A 636 -1.78 30.19 -8.84
#